data_AF-A0A9R1WE82-F1
#
_entry.id   AF-A0A9R1WE82-F1
#
_cell.length_a   1.000
_cell.length_b   1.000
_cell.length_c   1.000
_cell.angle_alpha   90.00
_cell.angle_beta   90.00
_cell.angle_gamma   90.00
#
_symmetry.space_group_name_H-M   'P 1'
#
loop_
_entity.id
_entity.type
_entity.pdbx_description
1 polymer ?
#
loop_
_entity_poly.entity_id
_entity_poly.type
_entity_poly.pdbx_seq_one_letter_code
_entity_poly.pdbx_strand_id
1 'polypeptide(L)'
;MGTIPAIKIPLTSFTNGGDDITGRIMVIGGQIKAPLVVPLLRMLMYVSLAMSVMLFMEKVYMSLVVAFKKLFGKKAEKRYKWESFKDDIELGNSVYPLVLVQLPMFNEREVYQLSIGAACGLSWPSDRIVIQVLDDSTDPVIKGLVEMECERWANKGINIHYQVRDNRKGYKAGALKEGLKHRYANECEYVVIFDADFQPESDFLWKTIPFLHHNSELGLVQARWKFGKCSSKTSPLVFYFCFLFI
;
A
#
# COMPACT_ATOMS: atom_id res chain seq x y z
N MET A 1 -83.88 -40.60 -0.63
CA MET A 1 -84.85 -39.95 0.28
C MET A 1 -84.05 -39.35 1.43
N GLY A 2 -84.14 -38.04 1.63
CA GLY A 2 -83.34 -37.30 2.62
C GLY A 2 -83.16 -35.86 2.15
N THR A 3 -84.10 -35.01 2.53
CA THR A 3 -84.38 -33.65 2.03
C THR A 3 -84.04 -32.59 3.08
N ILE A 4 -83.58 -31.41 2.59
CA ILE A 4 -83.72 -30.02 3.14
C ILE A 4 -82.66 -29.56 4.19
N PRO A 5 -82.25 -28.26 4.26
CA PRO A 5 -82.79 -27.06 3.60
C PRO A 5 -81.81 -26.17 2.80
N ALA A 6 -82.43 -25.43 1.89
CA ALA A 6 -81.93 -24.20 1.29
C ALA A 6 -81.75 -23.09 2.34
N ILE A 7 -80.56 -22.48 2.37
CA ILE A 7 -80.31 -21.23 3.09
C ILE A 7 -80.56 -20.08 2.11
N LYS A 8 -81.69 -19.40 2.27
CA LYS A 8 -81.96 -18.08 1.68
C LYS A 8 -81.15 -17.05 2.44
N ILE A 9 -80.20 -16.39 1.77
CA ILE A 9 -79.60 -15.15 2.26
C ILE A 9 -80.17 -14.01 1.41
N PRO A 10 -80.84 -13.01 2.01
CA PRO A 10 -81.49 -11.94 1.28
C PRO A 10 -80.47 -10.96 0.71
N LEU A 11 -80.76 -10.52 -0.52
CA LEU A 11 -80.03 -9.50 -1.26
C LEU A 11 -80.54 -8.11 -0.83
N THR A 12 -79.71 -7.30 -0.17
CA THR A 12 -79.74 -5.83 -0.11
C THR A 12 -78.51 -5.43 0.72
N SER A 13 -77.61 -4.51 0.39
CA SER A 13 -77.66 -3.33 -0.46
C SER A 13 -76.25 -2.73 -0.53
N PHE A 14 -75.84 -2.29 -1.73
CA PHE A 14 -74.91 -1.19 -2.01
C PHE A 14 -73.54 -1.15 -1.31
N THR A 15 -72.47 -1.48 -2.07
CA THR A 15 -71.21 -0.72 -2.22
C THR A 15 -70.25 -1.50 -3.17
N ASN A 16 -70.64 -1.67 -4.43
CA ASN A 16 -69.83 -2.39 -5.43
C ASN A 16 -69.09 -1.42 -6.35
N GLY A 17 -67.76 -1.41 -6.25
CA GLY A 17 -66.89 -0.79 -7.25
C GLY A 17 -65.40 -0.88 -6.92
N GLY A 18 -65.01 -0.59 -5.68
CA GLY A 18 -63.60 -0.59 -5.25
C GLY A 18 -63.05 -1.98 -4.88
N ASP A 19 -63.79 -2.73 -4.07
CA ASP A 19 -63.28 -3.94 -3.41
C ASP A 19 -63.09 -5.14 -4.37
N ASP A 20 -63.87 -5.20 -5.46
CA ASP A 20 -63.76 -6.28 -6.45
C ASP A 20 -62.51 -6.11 -7.36
N ILE A 21 -62.10 -4.86 -7.62
CA ILE A 21 -60.89 -4.57 -8.43
C ILE A 21 -59.63 -4.85 -7.60
N THR A 22 -59.62 -4.43 -6.33
CA THR A 22 -58.50 -4.70 -5.42
C THR A 22 -58.34 -6.19 -5.13
N GLY A 23 -59.44 -6.93 -4.96
CA GLY A 23 -59.43 -8.38 -4.81
C GLY A 23 -58.89 -9.10 -6.06
N ARG A 24 -59.31 -8.70 -7.26
CA ARG A 24 -58.81 -9.27 -8.54
C ARG A 24 -57.33 -8.96 -8.78
N ILE A 25 -56.87 -7.75 -8.49
CA ILE A 25 -55.44 -7.37 -8.57
C ILE A 25 -54.60 -8.17 -7.56
N MET A 26 -55.14 -8.44 -6.37
CA MET A 26 -54.45 -9.22 -5.34
C MET A 26 -54.34 -10.71 -5.72
N VAL A 27 -55.39 -11.29 -6.31
CA VAL A 27 -55.40 -12.67 -6.79
C VAL A 27 -54.48 -12.85 -8.02
N ILE A 28 -54.54 -11.93 -9.00
CA ILE A 28 -53.66 -11.94 -10.18
C ILE A 28 -52.20 -11.68 -9.78
N GLY A 29 -51.98 -10.75 -8.84
CA GLY A 29 -50.67 -10.50 -8.24
C GLY A 29 -50.12 -11.73 -7.52
N GLY A 30 -50.94 -12.48 -6.77
CA GLY A 30 -50.55 -13.73 -6.13
C GLY A 30 -50.22 -14.85 -7.12
N GLN A 31 -51.00 -14.97 -8.20
CA GLN A 31 -50.80 -16.01 -9.22
C GLN A 31 -49.62 -15.76 -10.17
N ILE A 32 -49.18 -14.50 -10.35
CA ILE A 32 -47.98 -14.17 -11.14
C ILE A 32 -46.74 -14.10 -10.24
N LYS A 33 -46.85 -13.58 -9.02
CA LYS A 33 -45.72 -13.48 -8.09
C LYS A 33 -45.28 -14.86 -7.61
N ALA A 34 -46.17 -15.78 -7.29
CA ALA A 34 -45.78 -17.08 -6.76
C ALA A 34 -44.93 -17.94 -7.74
N PRO A 35 -45.32 -18.16 -9.01
CA PRO A 35 -44.55 -19.03 -9.92
C PRO A 35 -43.32 -18.35 -10.54
N LEU A 36 -43.20 -17.02 -10.52
CA LEU A 36 -42.05 -16.32 -11.08
C LEU A 36 -41.07 -15.81 -10.00
N VAL A 37 -41.58 -15.21 -8.92
CA VAL A 37 -40.75 -14.63 -7.86
C VAL A 37 -40.14 -15.73 -6.98
N VAL A 38 -40.86 -16.82 -6.70
CA VAL A 38 -40.32 -17.92 -5.88
C VAL A 38 -39.14 -18.63 -6.55
N PRO A 39 -39.17 -19.07 -7.82
CA PRO A 39 -38.00 -19.66 -8.45
C PRO A 39 -36.88 -18.64 -8.64
N LEU A 40 -37.19 -17.37 -8.95
CA LEU A 40 -36.18 -16.31 -9.06
C LEU A 40 -35.45 -16.09 -7.71
N LEU A 41 -36.19 -16.00 -6.60
CA LEU A 41 -35.59 -15.87 -5.27
C LEU A 41 -34.81 -17.12 -4.87
N ARG A 42 -35.28 -18.33 -5.21
CA ARG A 42 -34.50 -19.56 -4.99
C ARG A 42 -33.21 -19.56 -5.80
N MET A 43 -33.24 -19.14 -7.07
CA MET A 43 -32.03 -19.01 -7.89
C MET A 43 -31.06 -18.01 -7.28
N LEU A 44 -31.53 -16.83 -6.86
CA LEU A 44 -30.69 -15.84 -6.17
C LEU A 44 -30.10 -16.35 -4.87
N MET A 45 -30.87 -17.10 -4.08
CA MET A 45 -30.40 -17.76 -2.86
C MET A 45 -29.32 -18.81 -3.14
N TYR A 46 -29.47 -19.61 -4.19
CA TYR A 46 -28.43 -20.58 -4.57
C TYR A 46 -27.17 -19.89 -5.09
N VAL A 47 -27.31 -18.81 -5.84
CA VAL A 47 -26.17 -17.99 -6.30
C VAL A 47 -25.45 -17.37 -5.12
N SER A 48 -26.17 -16.79 -4.14
CA SER A 48 -25.54 -16.20 -2.95
C SER A 48 -24.86 -17.26 -2.08
N LEU A 49 -25.46 -18.43 -1.93
CA LEU A 49 -24.86 -19.57 -1.23
C LEU A 49 -23.58 -20.03 -1.95
N ALA A 50 -23.62 -20.20 -3.28
CA ALA A 50 -22.46 -20.62 -4.06
C ALA A 50 -21.30 -19.61 -3.94
N MET A 51 -21.59 -18.30 -4.03
CA MET A 51 -20.60 -17.25 -3.83
C MET A 51 -20.02 -17.27 -2.41
N SER A 52 -20.85 -17.48 -1.39
CA SER A 52 -20.40 -17.58 0.00
C SER A 52 -19.48 -18.78 0.21
N VAL A 53 -19.83 -19.94 -0.35
CA VAL A 53 -19.01 -21.16 -0.29
C VAL A 53 -17.68 -20.95 -1.02
N MET A 54 -17.69 -20.35 -2.22
CA MET A 54 -16.47 -20.09 -2.98
C MET A 54 -15.50 -19.18 -2.22
N LEU A 55 -15.99 -18.07 -1.67
CA LEU A 55 -15.18 -17.15 -0.86
C LEU A 55 -14.66 -17.82 0.42
N PHE A 56 -15.48 -18.65 1.08
CA PHE A 56 -15.05 -19.41 2.24
C PHE A 56 -13.91 -20.38 1.89
N MET A 57 -14.04 -21.13 0.80
CA MET A 57 -13.01 -22.06 0.33
C MET A 57 -11.71 -21.34 -0.03
N GLU A 58 -11.78 -20.15 -0.64
CA GLU A 58 -10.60 -19.31 -0.89
C GLU A 58 -9.90 -18.91 0.41
N LYS A 59 -10.66 -18.49 1.43
CA LYS A 59 -10.09 -18.13 2.74
C LYS A 59 -9.52 -19.33 3.48
N VAL A 60 -10.15 -20.50 3.41
CA VAL A 60 -9.62 -21.75 3.97
C VAL A 60 -8.32 -22.13 3.27
N TYR A 61 -8.29 -22.08 1.93
CA TYR A 61 -7.07 -22.34 1.16
C TYR A 61 -5.93 -21.39 1.54
N MET A 62 -6.18 -20.08 1.59
CA MET A 62 -5.18 -19.10 2.03
C MET A 62 -4.70 -19.35 3.46
N SER A 63 -5.62 -19.71 4.37
CA SER A 63 -5.28 -20.04 5.76
C SER A 63 -4.40 -21.28 5.87
N LEU A 64 -4.70 -22.33 5.09
CA LEU A 64 -3.90 -23.54 5.02
C LEU A 64 -2.50 -23.27 4.46
N VAL A 65 -2.39 -22.48 3.38
CA VAL A 65 -1.10 -22.11 2.79
C VAL A 65 -0.25 -21.30 3.78
N VAL A 66 -0.85 -20.34 4.49
CA VAL A 66 -0.17 -19.54 5.50
C VAL A 66 0.26 -20.41 6.69
N ALA A 67 -0.60 -21.30 7.18
CA ALA A 67 -0.28 -22.24 8.26
C ALA A 67 0.86 -23.18 7.86
N PHE A 68 0.81 -23.74 6.65
CA PHE A 68 1.85 -24.61 6.11
C PHE A 68 3.18 -23.85 5.98
N LYS A 69 3.19 -22.64 5.40
CA LYS A 69 4.40 -21.81 5.36
C LYS A 69 4.90 -21.39 6.74
N LYS A 70 4.02 -21.22 7.73
CA LYS A 70 4.42 -20.89 9.10
C LYS A 70 5.02 -22.08 9.84
N LEU A 71 4.53 -23.29 9.58
CA LEU A 71 5.00 -24.54 10.19
C LEU A 71 6.29 -25.05 9.52
N PHE A 72 6.38 -24.98 8.20
CA PHE A 72 7.48 -25.56 7.41
C PHE A 72 8.43 -24.52 6.80
N GLY A 73 8.09 -23.23 6.83
CA GLY A 73 8.93 -22.18 6.30
C GLY A 73 10.15 -21.92 7.18
N LYS A 74 11.34 -22.01 6.58
CA LYS A 74 12.57 -21.52 7.21
C LYS A 74 12.44 -20.01 7.39
N LYS A 75 12.72 -19.49 8.60
CA LYS A 75 12.83 -18.04 8.83
C LYS A 75 13.80 -17.43 7.83
N ALA A 76 13.49 -16.24 7.29
CA ALA A 76 14.32 -15.56 6.31
C ALA A 76 15.78 -15.42 6.75
N GLU A 77 15.99 -15.18 8.06
CA GLU A 77 17.30 -15.11 8.73
C GLU A 77 18.14 -16.40 8.62
N LYS A 78 17.49 -17.57 8.48
CA LYS A 78 18.19 -18.86 8.26
C LYS A 78 18.37 -19.19 6.78
N ARG A 79 17.69 -18.44 5.89
CA ARG A 79 17.71 -18.68 4.44
C ARG A 79 18.75 -17.82 3.73
N TYR A 80 18.97 -16.61 4.22
CA TYR A 80 19.88 -15.65 3.60
C TYR A 80 21.02 -15.32 4.53
N LYS A 81 22.23 -15.23 3.97
CA LYS A 81 23.41 -14.75 4.70
C LYS A 81 23.24 -13.27 4.95
N TRP A 82 23.42 -12.84 6.19
CA TRP A 82 23.26 -11.44 6.62
C TRP A 82 24.50 -10.90 7.34
N GLU A 83 25.64 -11.57 7.18
CA GLU A 83 26.86 -11.20 7.91
C GLU A 83 27.16 -9.70 7.72
N SER A 84 27.37 -8.99 8.83
CA SER A 84 27.71 -7.58 8.77
C SER A 84 29.09 -7.43 8.13
N PHE A 85 29.28 -6.33 7.39
CA PHE A 85 30.60 -5.98 6.86
C PHE A 85 31.59 -5.90 8.04
N LYS A 86 32.73 -6.58 7.89
CA LYS A 86 33.81 -6.47 8.86
C LYS A 86 34.68 -5.32 8.42
N ASP A 87 35.10 -4.50 9.38
CA ASP A 87 36.05 -3.43 9.12
C ASP A 87 37.41 -4.05 8.81
N ASP A 88 37.70 -4.19 7.52
CA ASP A 88 39.02 -4.61 7.05
C ASP A 88 39.93 -3.38 7.03
N ILE A 89 40.90 -3.37 7.95
CA ILE A 89 41.83 -2.24 8.16
C ILE A 89 42.58 -1.87 6.86
N GLU A 90 42.82 -2.84 5.97
CA GLU A 90 43.52 -2.61 4.71
C GLU A 90 42.64 -2.02 3.59
N LEU A 91 41.34 -2.35 3.54
CA LEU A 91 40.42 -1.83 2.53
C LEU A 91 39.70 -0.55 3.01
N GLY A 92 39.64 -0.30 4.31
CA GLY A 92 38.95 0.86 4.90
C GLY A 92 37.49 0.93 4.43
N ASN A 93 37.05 2.11 3.98
CA ASN A 93 35.67 2.32 3.52
C ASN A 93 35.35 1.66 2.16
N SER A 94 36.34 1.11 1.45
CA SER A 94 36.12 0.51 0.13
C SER A 94 35.46 -0.85 0.14
N VAL A 95 35.36 -1.49 1.31
CA VAL A 95 34.53 -2.68 1.51
C VAL A 95 33.04 -2.37 1.32
N TYR A 96 32.64 -1.12 1.58
CA TYR A 96 31.25 -0.71 1.56
C TYR A 96 30.80 -0.31 0.16
N PRO A 97 29.71 -0.89 -0.36
CA PRO A 97 29.18 -0.51 -1.66
C PRO A 97 28.64 0.92 -1.62
N LEU A 98 28.69 1.59 -2.78
CA LEU A 98 28.17 2.93 -2.93
C LEU A 98 26.63 2.89 -3.00
N VAL A 99 25.94 3.63 -2.13
CA VAL A 99 24.49 3.60 -2.00
C VAL A 99 23.86 4.94 -2.34
N LEU A 100 22.91 4.93 -3.27
CA LEU A 100 22.04 6.07 -3.57
C LEU A 100 20.78 6.00 -2.72
N VAL A 101 20.44 7.10 -2.04
CA VAL A 101 19.18 7.25 -1.31
C VAL A 101 18.30 8.27 -2.02
N GLN A 102 17.21 7.84 -2.64
CA GLN A 102 16.26 8.70 -3.33
C GLN A 102 15.09 9.10 -2.43
N LEU A 103 14.80 10.40 -2.42
CA LEU A 103 13.71 11.04 -1.69
C LEU A 103 12.80 11.81 -2.69
N PRO A 104 11.84 11.14 -3.35
CA PRO A 104 10.79 11.82 -4.11
C PRO A 104 9.87 12.63 -3.19
N MET A 105 9.73 13.93 -3.47
CA MET A 105 8.89 14.86 -2.70
C MET A 105 7.91 15.63 -3.59
N PHE A 106 6.72 15.93 -3.04
CA PHE A 106 5.68 16.70 -3.73
C PHE A 106 4.79 17.49 -2.77
N ASN A 107 5.03 18.80 -2.66
CA ASN A 107 4.29 19.73 -1.79
C ASN A 107 4.28 19.32 -0.29
N GLU A 108 5.41 18.81 0.20
CA GLU A 108 5.53 18.25 1.55
C GLU A 108 6.10 19.29 2.53
N ARG A 109 5.24 20.11 3.12
CA ARG A 109 5.67 21.25 3.94
C ARG A 109 6.07 20.87 5.37
N GLU A 110 5.38 19.91 5.98
CA GLU A 110 5.55 19.60 7.40
C GLU A 110 6.62 18.52 7.63
N VAL A 111 6.88 17.67 6.63
CA VAL A 111 7.70 16.47 6.79
C VAL A 111 9.09 16.56 6.16
N TYR A 112 9.31 17.47 5.21
CA TYR A 112 10.58 17.51 4.46
C TYR A 112 11.82 17.59 5.36
N GLN A 113 11.78 18.40 6.42
CA GLN A 113 12.92 18.55 7.34
C GLN A 113 13.25 17.25 8.06
N LEU A 114 12.22 16.55 8.54
CA LEU A 114 12.40 15.31 9.29
C LEU A 114 12.89 14.19 8.39
N SER A 115 12.36 14.11 7.17
CA SER A 115 12.70 13.04 6.22
C SER A 115 14.08 13.22 5.60
N ILE A 116 14.44 14.44 5.18
CA ILE A 116 15.80 14.76 4.74
C ILE A 116 16.78 14.54 5.89
N GLY A 117 16.46 15.04 7.08
CA GLY A 117 17.29 14.88 8.27
C GLY A 117 17.51 13.41 8.65
N ALA A 118 16.48 12.58 8.57
CA ALA A 118 16.59 11.15 8.84
C ALA A 118 17.41 10.41 7.78
N ALA A 119 17.26 10.75 6.49
CA ALA A 119 18.08 10.20 5.42
C ALA A 119 19.56 10.60 5.53
N CYS A 120 19.84 11.87 5.85
CA CYS A 120 21.19 12.34 6.12
C CYS A 120 21.79 11.78 7.43
N GLY A 121 20.93 11.31 8.34
CA GLY A 121 21.30 10.69 9.61
C GLY A 121 21.52 9.18 9.54
N LEU A 122 21.47 8.57 8.35
CA LEU A 122 21.78 7.17 8.15
C LEU A 122 23.25 6.90 8.49
N SER A 123 23.48 5.86 9.29
CA SER A 123 24.81 5.36 9.60
C SER A 123 25.33 4.59 8.40
N TRP A 124 26.21 5.23 7.64
CA TRP A 124 26.97 4.66 6.54
C TRP A 124 28.22 5.53 6.33
N PRO A 125 29.32 5.02 5.75
CA PRO A 125 30.46 5.86 5.44
C PRO A 125 30.04 7.03 4.54
N SER A 126 30.40 8.26 4.92
CA SER A 126 29.97 9.49 4.23
C SER A 126 30.44 9.57 2.78
N ASP A 127 31.54 8.91 2.44
CA ASP A 127 32.06 8.76 1.08
C ASP A 127 31.33 7.68 0.27
N ARG A 128 30.49 6.86 0.92
CA ARG A 128 29.77 5.73 0.33
C ARG A 128 28.25 5.90 0.28
N ILE A 129 27.74 7.06 0.65
CA ILE A 129 26.32 7.40 0.60
C ILE A 129 26.10 8.66 -0.23
N VAL A 130 25.11 8.62 -1.10
CA VAL A 130 24.66 9.76 -1.90
C VAL A 130 23.18 9.96 -1.63
N ILE A 131 22.80 11.12 -1.13
CA ILE A 131 21.39 11.47 -0.92
C ILE A 131 20.90 12.27 -2.13
N GLN A 132 19.80 11.84 -2.75
CA GLN A 132 19.18 12.52 -3.88
C GLN A 132 17.75 12.90 -3.53
N VAL A 133 17.50 14.20 -3.42
CA VAL A 133 16.17 14.76 -3.22
C VAL A 133 15.58 15.13 -4.57
N LEU A 134 14.46 14.51 -4.91
CA LEU A 134 13.75 14.70 -6.18
C LEU A 134 12.47 15.48 -5.91
N ASP A 135 12.49 16.80 -6.13
CA ASP A 135 11.36 17.67 -5.81
C ASP A 135 10.50 18.02 -7.04
N ASP A 136 9.27 17.52 -7.02
CA ASP A 136 8.23 17.74 -8.02
C ASP A 136 7.19 18.79 -7.59
N SER A 137 7.42 19.48 -6.47
CA SER A 137 6.48 20.45 -5.89
C SER A 137 6.06 21.51 -6.92
N THR A 138 4.85 22.04 -6.75
CA THR A 138 4.35 23.15 -7.57
C THR A 138 4.43 24.47 -6.82
N ASP A 139 4.43 24.43 -5.49
CA ASP A 139 4.53 25.62 -4.65
C ASP A 139 5.99 26.11 -4.57
N PRO A 140 6.30 27.33 -5.04
CA PRO A 140 7.65 27.88 -5.00
C PRO A 140 8.16 28.08 -3.57
N VAL A 141 7.27 28.31 -2.60
CA VAL A 141 7.66 28.46 -1.19
C VAL A 141 8.18 27.13 -0.65
N ILE A 142 7.50 26.03 -0.96
CA ILE A 142 7.92 24.69 -0.52
C ILE A 142 9.26 24.31 -1.19
N LYS A 143 9.41 24.57 -2.49
CA LYS A 143 10.69 24.35 -3.19
C LYS A 143 11.86 25.05 -2.51
N GLY A 144 11.69 26.35 -2.22
CA GLY A 144 12.75 27.13 -1.56
C GLY A 144 13.10 26.61 -0.17
N LEU A 145 12.11 26.10 0.57
CA LEU A 145 12.34 25.48 1.88
C LEU A 145 13.12 24.16 1.78
N VAL A 146 12.77 23.30 0.82
CA VAL A 146 13.47 22.03 0.58
C VAL A 146 14.90 22.28 0.11
N GLU A 147 15.10 23.19 -0.83
CA GLU A 147 16.41 23.56 -1.36
C GLU A 147 17.32 24.09 -0.24
N MET A 148 16.82 25.01 0.59
CA MET A 148 17.55 25.55 1.73
C MET A 148 17.97 24.46 2.73
N GLU A 149 17.11 23.48 3.01
CA GLU A 149 17.47 22.38 3.91
C GLU A 149 18.51 21.46 3.26
N CYS A 150 18.43 21.20 1.95
CA CYS A 150 19.46 20.46 1.23
C CYS A 150 20.81 21.16 1.28
N GLU A 151 20.86 22.48 1.04
CA GLU A 151 22.07 23.30 1.16
C GLU A 151 22.65 23.26 2.58
N ARG A 152 21.79 23.29 3.59
CA ARG A 152 22.22 23.18 4.99
C ARG A 152 22.93 21.87 5.28
N TRP A 153 22.46 20.74 4.73
CA TRP A 153 23.13 19.45 4.88
C TRP A 153 24.39 19.33 4.01
N ALA A 154 24.38 19.89 2.80
CA ALA A 154 25.56 19.98 1.96
C ALA A 154 26.70 20.74 2.66
N ASN A 155 26.38 21.86 3.33
CA ASN A 155 27.34 22.65 4.13
C ASN A 155 27.91 21.89 5.34
N LYS A 156 27.23 20.85 5.82
CA LYS A 156 27.74 19.95 6.87
C LYS A 156 28.67 18.86 6.32
N GLY A 157 28.91 18.83 5.01
CA GLY A 157 29.74 17.84 4.33
C GLY A 157 29.02 16.54 3.98
N ILE A 158 27.69 16.52 4.00
CA ILE A 158 26.91 15.37 3.50
C ILE A 158 26.78 15.47 1.98
N ASN A 159 26.99 14.35 1.28
CA ASN A 159 26.80 14.29 -0.17
C ASN A 159 25.30 14.25 -0.52
N ILE A 160 24.69 15.43 -0.69
CA ILE A 160 23.28 15.59 -1.02
C ILE A 160 23.11 16.38 -2.32
N HIS A 161 22.21 15.88 -3.18
CA HIS A 161 21.86 16.48 -4.45
C HIS A 161 20.37 16.81 -4.49
N TYR A 162 20.05 18.09 -4.62
CA TYR A 162 18.70 18.55 -4.90
C TYR A 162 18.47 18.59 -6.42
N GLN A 163 17.39 17.96 -6.87
CA GLN A 163 17.03 17.90 -8.30
C GLN A 163 15.57 18.26 -8.48
N VAL A 164 15.32 19.13 -9.45
CA VAL A 164 13.99 19.55 -9.87
C VAL A 164 13.85 19.26 -11.36
N ARG A 165 12.67 18.86 -11.80
CA ARG A 165 12.36 18.64 -13.21
C ARG A 165 11.25 19.57 -13.68
N ASP A 166 11.27 19.89 -14.97
CA ASP A 166 10.29 20.77 -15.59
C ASP A 166 8.98 20.05 -15.96
N ASN A 167 9.07 18.77 -16.32
CA ASN A 167 7.94 17.98 -16.80
C ASN A 167 7.58 16.84 -15.84
N ARG A 168 6.35 16.85 -15.32
CA ARG A 168 5.83 15.86 -14.35
C ARG A 168 5.36 14.55 -14.98
N LYS A 169 5.80 14.21 -16.19
CA LYS A 169 5.38 12.97 -16.86
C LYS A 169 5.78 11.74 -16.01
N GLY A 170 4.83 10.86 -15.74
CA GLY A 170 5.04 9.63 -14.96
C GLY A 170 5.06 9.82 -13.44
N TYR A 171 4.75 11.02 -12.92
CA TYR A 171 4.64 11.30 -11.48
C TYR A 171 5.87 10.77 -10.72
N LYS A 172 5.66 10.12 -9.56
CA LYS A 172 6.72 9.56 -8.71
C LYS A 172 7.67 8.60 -9.46
N ALA A 173 7.14 7.68 -10.26
CA ALA A 173 7.96 6.75 -11.03
C ALA A 173 8.81 7.47 -12.11
N GLY A 174 8.26 8.53 -12.71
CA GLY A 174 8.99 9.39 -13.64
C GLY A 174 10.13 10.14 -12.95
N ALA A 175 9.87 10.73 -11.77
CA ALA A 175 10.90 11.43 -11.00
C ALA A 175 12.06 10.49 -10.63
N LEU A 176 11.76 9.31 -10.10
CA LEU A 176 12.76 8.29 -9.74
C LEU A 176 13.60 7.87 -10.96
N LYS A 177 12.95 7.63 -12.10
CA LYS A 177 13.63 7.25 -13.35
C LYS A 177 14.55 8.36 -13.88
N GLU A 178 14.13 9.62 -13.84
CA GLU A 178 15.01 10.75 -14.21
C GLU A 178 16.17 10.88 -13.22
N GLY A 179 15.92 10.68 -11.92
CA GLY A 179 16.93 10.67 -10.88
C GLY A 179 18.06 9.67 -11.13
N LEU A 180 17.74 8.49 -11.68
CA LEU A 180 18.73 7.48 -12.04
C LEU A 180 19.58 7.82 -13.26
N LYS A 181 19.21 8.81 -14.08
CA LYS A 181 20.02 9.20 -15.25
C LYS A 181 21.25 10.02 -14.89
N HIS A 182 21.30 10.58 -13.68
CA HIS A 182 22.43 11.38 -13.25
C HIS A 182 23.69 10.52 -13.13
N ARG A 183 24.86 11.11 -13.42
CA ARG A 183 26.14 10.39 -13.43
C ARG A 183 26.44 9.71 -12.09
N TYR A 184 26.27 10.41 -10.97
CA TYR A 184 26.51 9.87 -9.63
C TYR A 184 25.57 8.70 -9.27
N ALA A 185 24.36 8.67 -9.83
CA ALA A 185 23.41 7.59 -9.60
C ALA A 185 23.88 6.29 -10.27
N ASN A 186 24.49 6.38 -11.46
CA ASN A 186 25.06 5.22 -12.16
C ASN A 186 26.35 4.69 -11.52
N GLU A 187 27.01 5.49 -10.68
CA GLU A 187 28.19 5.07 -9.90
C GLU A 187 27.79 4.30 -8.63
N CYS A 188 26.51 4.36 -8.23
CA CYS A 188 25.97 3.65 -7.07
C CYS A 188 25.62 2.20 -7.42
N GLU A 189 25.95 1.26 -6.52
CA GLU A 189 25.66 -0.17 -6.69
C GLU A 189 24.25 -0.54 -6.20
N TYR A 190 23.71 0.23 -5.26
CA TYR A 190 22.39 0.01 -4.69
C TYR A 190 21.60 1.31 -4.62
N VAL A 191 20.29 1.21 -4.81
CA VAL A 191 19.36 2.34 -4.74
C VAL A 191 18.30 2.09 -3.68
N VAL A 192 18.31 2.90 -2.62
CA VAL A 192 17.31 2.92 -1.57
C VAL A 192 16.31 4.02 -1.88
N ILE A 193 15.02 3.72 -1.82
CA ILE A 193 13.97 4.71 -2.05
C ILE A 193 13.18 4.89 -0.76
N PHE A 194 13.07 6.12 -0.29
CA PHE A 194 12.20 6.51 0.84
C PHE A 194 11.14 7.49 0.36
N ASP A 195 9.92 7.40 0.88
CA ASP A 195 8.92 8.44 0.62
C ASP A 195 9.21 9.70 1.43
N ALA A 196 8.57 10.80 1.06
CA ALA A 196 8.83 12.11 1.63
C ALA A 196 8.45 12.25 3.12
N ASP A 197 7.67 11.33 3.69
CA ASP A 197 7.25 11.32 5.08
C ASP A 197 8.07 10.36 5.96
N PHE A 198 9.10 9.71 5.40
CA PHE A 198 9.78 8.62 6.10
C PHE A 198 10.94 9.07 6.94
N GLN A 199 11.01 8.44 8.11
CA GLN A 199 12.13 8.57 9.02
C GLN A 199 12.73 7.18 9.24
N PRO A 200 13.70 6.76 8.40
CA PRO A 200 14.40 5.51 8.62
C PRO A 200 15.20 5.54 9.93
N GLU A 201 15.33 4.37 10.58
CA GLU A 201 16.27 4.18 11.69
C GLU A 201 17.71 4.35 11.13
N SER A 202 18.63 4.92 11.93
CA SER A 202 19.99 5.20 11.46
C SER A 202 20.75 3.94 11.01
N ASP A 203 20.43 2.77 11.56
CA ASP A 203 21.04 1.48 11.21
C ASP A 203 20.36 0.75 10.03
N PHE A 204 19.45 1.43 9.31
CA PHE A 204 18.68 0.83 8.22
C PHE A 204 19.56 0.21 7.13
N LEU A 205 20.62 0.91 6.70
CA LEU A 205 21.52 0.43 5.64
C LEU A 205 22.30 -0.81 6.08
N TRP A 206 22.81 -0.80 7.31
CA TRP A 206 23.46 -1.96 7.94
C TRP A 206 22.57 -3.19 8.02
N LYS A 207 21.27 -3.01 8.20
CA LYS A 207 20.30 -4.11 8.25
C LYS A 207 19.85 -4.61 6.87
N THR A 208 20.08 -3.86 5.79
CA THR A 208 19.48 -4.15 4.48
C THR A 208 20.52 -4.47 3.41
N ILE A 209 21.58 -3.67 3.30
CA ILE A 209 22.63 -3.82 2.28
C ILE A 209 23.34 -5.18 2.37
N PRO A 210 23.73 -5.70 3.56
CA PRO A 210 24.39 -7.00 3.62
C PRO A 210 23.55 -8.16 3.09
N PHE A 211 22.21 -8.08 3.18
CA PHE A 211 21.34 -9.11 2.63
C PHE A 211 21.40 -9.13 1.10
N LEU A 212 21.45 -7.99 0.43
CA LEU A 212 21.60 -7.96 -1.02
C LEU A 212 23.01 -8.32 -1.45
N HIS A 213 24.01 -7.79 -0.77
CA HIS A 213 25.41 -7.98 -1.15
C HIS A 213 25.85 -9.45 -1.11
N HIS A 214 25.45 -10.20 -0.08
CA HIS A 214 25.85 -11.61 0.05
C HIS A 214 25.00 -12.59 -0.78
N ASN A 215 23.90 -12.14 -1.39
CA ASN A 215 22.94 -13.02 -2.05
C ASN A 215 22.60 -12.46 -3.45
N SER A 216 23.41 -12.82 -4.45
CA SER A 216 23.27 -12.35 -5.83
C SER A 216 21.95 -12.73 -6.53
N GLU A 217 21.18 -13.67 -5.97
CA GLU A 217 19.85 -14.04 -6.48
C GLU A 217 18.75 -13.05 -6.04
N LEU A 218 19.03 -12.15 -5.09
CA LEU A 218 18.05 -11.19 -4.57
C LEU A 218 18.09 -9.90 -5.39
N GLY A 219 16.96 -9.51 -5.97
CA GLY A 219 16.81 -8.22 -6.67
C GLY A 219 16.21 -7.08 -5.82
N LEU A 220 15.69 -7.40 -4.64
CA LEU A 220 14.95 -6.43 -3.81
C LEU A 220 14.95 -6.84 -2.33
N VAL A 221 15.19 -5.86 -1.45
CA VAL A 221 14.87 -5.98 -0.02
C VAL A 221 13.77 -4.98 0.32
N GLN A 222 12.69 -5.50 0.91
CA GLN A 222 11.57 -4.70 1.39
C GLN A 222 11.54 -4.72 2.92
N ALA A 223 11.62 -3.53 3.52
CA ALA A 223 11.51 -3.38 4.96
C ALA A 223 10.03 -3.36 5.43
N ARG A 224 9.81 -3.75 6.68
CA ARG A 224 8.49 -3.71 7.30
C ARG A 224 8.06 -2.27 7.57
N TRP A 225 6.78 -2.00 7.30
CA TRP A 225 6.12 -0.76 7.70
C TRP A 225 5.82 -0.75 9.21
N LYS A 226 6.23 0.31 9.91
CA LYS A 226 5.89 0.53 11.31
C LYS A 226 5.33 1.94 11.48
N PHE A 227 4.09 2.06 11.93
CA PHE A 227 3.51 3.37 12.18
C PHE A 227 4.00 3.92 13.52
N GLY A 228 4.60 5.12 13.50
CA GLY A 228 4.88 5.88 14.71
C GLY A 228 3.57 6.36 15.35
N LYS A 229 3.47 6.32 16.69
CA LYS A 229 2.37 6.99 17.39
C LYS A 229 2.67 8.49 17.46
N CYS A 230 1.79 9.30 16.88
CA CYS A 230 1.83 10.75 17.01
C CYS A 230 1.45 11.15 18.45
N SER A 231 2.35 11.83 19.17
CA SER A 231 1.98 12.57 20.38
C SER A 231 1.50 13.96 19.97
N SER A 232 0.20 14.20 20.20
CA SER A 232 -0.55 15.47 20.16
C SER A 232 -0.67 16.25 18.83
N LYS A 233 -1.92 16.25 18.32
CA LYS A 233 -2.64 17.35 17.64
C LYS A 233 -1.94 18.08 16.48
N THR A 234 -1.67 17.38 15.37
CA THR A 234 -1.96 17.80 13.97
C THR A 234 -1.37 16.73 13.04
N SER A 235 -2.22 16.08 12.26
CA SER A 235 -1.92 15.10 11.20
C SER A 235 -1.02 15.69 10.09
N PRO A 236 -0.28 14.86 9.29
CA PRO A 236 -0.64 13.52 8.85
C PRO A 236 0.27 12.36 9.26
N LEU A 237 -0.29 11.16 9.04
CA LEU A 237 0.26 9.84 9.30
C LEU A 237 1.58 9.61 8.55
N VAL A 238 2.53 8.96 9.23
CA VAL A 238 3.79 8.49 8.67
C VAL A 238 3.58 7.10 8.04
N PHE A 239 3.75 6.99 6.74
CA PHE A 239 3.70 5.76 5.95
C PHE A 239 5.14 5.24 5.71
N TYR A 240 5.34 3.97 5.29
CA TYR A 240 6.67 3.31 5.25
C TYR A 240 6.92 2.35 4.05
N PHE A 241 6.61 2.71 2.81
CA PHE A 241 7.14 2.07 1.58
C PHE A 241 8.64 2.29 1.27
N CYS A 242 9.51 1.35 1.66
CA CYS A 242 10.91 1.37 1.21
C CYS A 242 11.19 0.18 0.29
N PHE A 243 11.72 0.49 -0.90
CA PHE A 243 12.32 -0.49 -1.79
C PHE A 243 13.81 -0.20 -1.90
N LEU A 244 14.62 -1.24 -1.75
CA LEU A 244 16.03 -1.24 -2.16
C LEU A 244 16.12 -1.98 -3.50
N PHE A 245 16.31 -1.24 -4.59
CA PHE A 245 16.51 -1.78 -5.93
C PHE A 245 18.02 -1.94 -6.23
N ILE A 246 18.33 -2.95 -7.03
CA ILE A 246 19.59 -3.10 -7.76
C ILE A 246 19.44 -2.40 -9.11
#